data_AF-A0A7Z0MEW3-F1
#
_entry.id   AF-A0A7Z0MEW3-F1
#
_cell.length_a   1.000
_cell.length_b   1.000
_cell.length_c   1.000
_cell.angle_alpha   90.00
_cell.angle_beta   90.00
_cell.angle_gamma   90.00
#
_symmetry.space_group_name_H-M   'P 1'
#
loop_
_entity.id
_entity.type
_entity.pdbx_description
1 polymer ?
#
loop_
_entity_poly.entity_id
_entity_poly.type
_entity_poly.pdbx_seq_one_letter_code
_entity_poly.pdbx_strand_id
1 'polypeptide(L)'
;AKVLDPFPVVPLYTELSPASAMTNWLISDEPPANFSIDQDTELRSTNESRAAIRYVRQSVELDEVRKHVEAGKQCTRLALTWADRVSFLLTDGLDLKRVAPLDVLQEGRLPANDEAEQFDSDFALMSGELSRLIGDLVEALGGEKQA
;
A
#
# COMPACT_ATOMS: atom_id res chain seq x y z
N ALA A 1 27.47 10.60 17.71
CA ALA A 1 27.07 11.97 17.31
C ALA A 1 26.05 11.86 16.19
N LYS A 2 25.10 12.79 16.09
CA LYS A 2 24.22 12.88 14.91
C LYS A 2 25.06 13.30 13.70
N VAL A 3 24.83 12.68 12.54
CA VAL A 3 25.55 13.01 11.30
C VAL A 3 24.95 14.25 10.61
N LEU A 4 23.64 14.49 10.79
CA LEU A 4 22.92 15.67 10.29
C LEU A 4 22.04 16.24 11.42
N ASP A 5 22.11 17.57 11.65
CA ASP A 5 21.24 18.29 12.60
C ASP A 5 20.99 19.74 12.10
N PRO A 6 19.76 20.09 11.64
CA PRO A 6 18.58 19.24 11.60
C PRO A 6 18.60 18.24 10.43
N PHE A 7 17.79 17.18 10.53
CA PHE A 7 17.39 16.33 9.40
C PHE A 7 15.98 16.74 8.96
N PRO A 8 15.83 17.62 7.95
CA PRO A 8 14.60 18.36 7.70
C PRO A 8 13.60 17.57 6.85
N VAL A 9 13.24 16.36 7.27
CA VAL A 9 12.18 15.56 6.62
C VAL A 9 10.86 15.77 7.34
N VAL A 10 9.78 15.76 6.56
CA VAL A 10 8.40 15.80 7.07
C VAL A 10 7.63 14.58 6.56
N PRO A 11 6.60 14.11 7.28
CA PRO A 11 5.72 13.07 6.77
C PRO A 11 5.01 13.50 5.49
N LEU A 12 4.77 12.54 4.60
CA LEU A 12 3.94 12.73 3.42
C LEU A 12 2.46 12.79 3.84
N TYR A 13 1.72 13.74 3.28
CA TYR A 13 0.27 13.85 3.42
C TYR A 13 -0.36 13.87 2.03
N THR A 14 -1.52 13.24 1.90
CA THR A 14 -2.29 13.17 0.65
C THR A 14 -3.63 13.88 0.78
N GLU A 15 -4.24 14.26 -0.34
CA GLU A 15 -5.55 14.95 -0.35
C GLU A 15 -6.67 14.06 0.22
N LEU A 16 -6.68 12.77 -0.14
CA LEU A 16 -7.58 11.78 0.43
C LEU A 16 -6.92 11.08 1.61
N SER A 17 -7.69 10.84 2.67
CA SER A 17 -7.22 9.97 3.75
C SER A 17 -7.10 8.52 3.24
N PRO A 18 -6.02 7.77 3.55
CA PRO A 18 -5.89 6.40 3.08
C PRO A 18 -7.04 5.50 3.52
N ALA A 19 -7.56 5.70 4.75
CA ALA A 19 -8.72 4.96 5.24
C ALA A 19 -9.97 5.19 4.38
N SER A 20 -10.23 6.45 4.00
CA SER A 20 -11.37 6.79 3.13
C SER A 20 -11.19 6.22 1.72
N ALA A 21 -10.00 6.35 1.14
CA ALA A 21 -9.70 5.86 -0.20
C ALA A 21 -9.82 4.33 -0.29
N MET A 22 -9.18 3.59 0.64
CA MET A 22 -9.28 2.13 0.71
C MET A 22 -10.71 1.65 0.93
N THR A 23 -11.48 2.34 1.79
CA THR A 23 -12.89 2.02 1.99
C THR A 23 -13.68 2.22 0.69
N ASN A 24 -13.41 3.30 -0.05
CA ASN A 24 -14.07 3.58 -1.32
C ASN A 24 -13.77 2.49 -2.36
N TRP A 25 -12.50 2.13 -2.56
CA TRP A 25 -12.10 1.09 -3.51
C TRP A 25 -12.79 -0.26 -3.23
N LEU A 26 -12.99 -0.60 -1.94
CA LEU A 26 -13.69 -1.81 -1.54
C LEU A 26 -15.22 -1.75 -1.77
N ILE A 27 -15.89 -0.61 -1.57
CA ILE A 27 -17.35 -0.51 -1.73
C ILE A 27 -17.79 -0.30 -3.20
N SER A 28 -16.89 0.27 -4.02
CA SER A 28 -17.07 0.41 -5.46
C SER A 28 -16.68 -0.85 -6.22
N ASP A 29 -15.88 -1.74 -5.61
CA ASP A 29 -15.22 -2.86 -6.30
C ASP A 29 -14.33 -2.39 -7.46
N GLU A 30 -13.74 -1.20 -7.29
CA GLU A 30 -12.89 -0.55 -8.29
C GLU A 30 -11.56 -0.16 -7.62
N PRO A 31 -10.49 -0.95 -7.80
CA PRO A 31 -9.17 -0.57 -7.34
C PRO A 31 -8.65 0.63 -8.15
N PRO A 32 -7.70 1.41 -7.60
CA PRO A 32 -7.07 2.50 -8.34
C PRO A 32 -6.29 1.96 -9.54
N ALA A 33 -6.06 2.82 -10.54
CA ALA A 33 -5.32 2.45 -11.75
C ALA A 33 -3.96 1.83 -11.41
N ASN A 34 -3.58 0.76 -12.11
CA ASN A 34 -2.39 -0.06 -11.89
C ASN A 34 -2.37 -0.87 -10.58
N PHE A 35 -3.43 -0.86 -9.78
CA PHE A 35 -3.53 -1.70 -8.58
C PHE A 35 -4.61 -2.77 -8.72
N SER A 36 -4.40 -3.90 -8.05
CA SER A 36 -5.43 -4.89 -7.75
C SER A 36 -5.58 -5.03 -6.23
N ILE A 37 -6.78 -5.39 -5.78
CA ILE A 37 -7.05 -5.70 -4.38
C ILE A 37 -6.82 -7.19 -4.14
N ASP A 38 -5.99 -7.50 -3.15
CA ASP A 38 -5.60 -8.85 -2.77
C ASP A 38 -6.35 -9.36 -1.54
N GLN A 39 -5.99 -10.56 -1.11
CA GLN A 39 -6.38 -11.13 0.18
C GLN A 39 -5.68 -10.42 1.33
N ASP A 40 -6.36 -10.34 2.48
CA ASP A 40 -5.99 -9.57 3.68
C ASP A 40 -6.59 -8.16 3.69
N THR A 41 -7.65 -7.99 4.48
CA THR A 41 -8.31 -6.70 4.69
C THR A 41 -8.69 -6.56 6.16
N GLU A 42 -8.53 -5.36 6.71
CA GLU A 42 -9.01 -5.02 8.05
C GLU A 42 -10.02 -3.87 7.98
N LEU A 43 -11.21 -4.09 8.56
CA LEU A 43 -12.25 -3.08 8.73
C LEU A 43 -12.41 -2.81 10.23
N ARG A 44 -12.27 -1.55 10.65
CA ARG A 44 -12.31 -1.13 12.05
C ARG A 44 -13.36 -0.07 12.29
N SER A 45 -14.09 -0.20 13.40
CA SER A 45 -15.04 0.81 13.87
C SER A 45 -14.36 2.15 14.13
N THR A 46 -15.02 3.23 13.73
CA THR A 46 -14.57 4.61 13.97
C THR A 46 -14.93 5.11 15.38
N ASN A 47 -15.82 4.40 16.10
CA ASN A 47 -16.18 4.72 17.49
C ASN A 47 -15.14 4.22 18.51
N GLU A 48 -15.37 4.56 19.79
CA GLU A 48 -14.46 4.24 20.90
C GLU A 48 -14.20 2.74 21.08
N SER A 49 -15.12 1.86 20.67
CA SER A 49 -14.94 0.41 20.80
C SER A 49 -13.75 -0.11 19.98
N ARG A 50 -13.41 0.60 18.88
CA ARG A 50 -12.38 0.21 17.90
C ARG A 50 -12.50 -1.25 17.43
N ALA A 51 -13.71 -1.81 17.49
CA ALA A 51 -14.01 -3.18 17.09
C ALA A 51 -13.56 -3.42 15.65
N ALA A 52 -12.85 -4.51 15.40
CA ALA A 52 -12.26 -4.78 14.09
C ALA A 52 -12.62 -6.18 13.59
N ILE A 53 -12.76 -6.28 12.27
CA ILE A 53 -12.90 -7.53 11.54
C ILE A 53 -11.70 -7.61 10.60
N ARG A 54 -11.07 -8.77 10.57
CA ARG A 54 -9.91 -9.01 9.72
C ARG A 54 -10.14 -10.26 8.90
N TYR A 55 -10.07 -10.09 7.59
CA TYR A 55 -9.99 -11.16 6.62
C TYR A 55 -8.51 -11.49 6.45
N VAL A 56 -8.14 -12.77 6.52
CA VAL A 56 -6.76 -13.23 6.43
C VAL A 56 -6.71 -14.39 5.44
N ARG A 57 -5.91 -14.25 4.38
CA ARG A 57 -5.83 -15.18 3.25
C ARG A 57 -7.20 -15.44 2.61
N GLN A 58 -8.03 -14.40 2.62
CA GLN A 58 -9.37 -14.42 2.06
C GLN A 58 -9.72 -13.02 1.56
N SER A 59 -10.32 -12.96 0.37
CA SER A 59 -10.91 -11.73 -0.17
C SER A 59 -12.24 -11.46 0.55
N VAL A 60 -12.49 -10.19 0.87
CA VAL A 60 -13.77 -9.79 1.43
C VAL A 60 -14.79 -9.64 0.29
N GLU A 61 -15.97 -10.21 0.46
CA GLU A 61 -17.05 -10.09 -0.52
C GLU A 61 -17.68 -8.69 -0.46
N LEU A 62 -18.05 -8.13 -1.62
CA LEU A 62 -18.58 -6.77 -1.75
C LEU A 62 -19.77 -6.49 -0.82
N ASP A 63 -20.71 -7.43 -0.71
CA ASP A 63 -21.87 -7.31 0.16
C ASP A 63 -21.50 -7.29 1.65
N GLU A 64 -20.41 -7.95 2.04
CA GLU A 64 -19.90 -7.90 3.42
C GLU A 64 -19.20 -6.58 3.71
N VAL A 65 -18.40 -6.07 2.77
CA VAL A 65 -17.79 -4.72 2.89
C VAL A 65 -18.89 -3.70 3.14
N ARG A 66 -19.92 -3.66 2.28
CA ARG A 66 -21.01 -2.69 2.39
C ARG A 66 -21.70 -2.74 3.74
N LYS A 67 -22.06 -3.93 4.23
CA LYS A 67 -22.66 -4.12 5.56
C LYS A 67 -21.75 -3.61 6.68
N HIS A 68 -20.45 -3.87 6.63
CA HIS A 68 -19.52 -3.42 7.65
C HIS A 68 -19.32 -1.90 7.63
N VAL A 69 -19.29 -1.30 6.44
CA VAL A 69 -19.16 0.15 6.25
C VAL A 69 -20.43 0.87 6.69
N GLU A 70 -21.61 0.37 6.36
CA GLU A 70 -22.91 0.86 6.87
C GLU A 70 -22.98 0.77 8.40
N ALA A 71 -22.36 -0.25 9.01
CA ALA A 71 -22.22 -0.39 10.46
C ALA A 71 -21.12 0.52 11.07
N GLY A 72 -20.58 1.46 10.30
CA GLY A 72 -19.62 2.47 10.78
C GLY A 72 -18.16 2.02 10.83
N LYS A 73 -17.79 0.93 10.14
CA LYS A 73 -16.37 0.53 10.01
C LYS A 73 -15.73 1.19 8.79
N GLN A 74 -14.42 1.42 8.88
CA GLN A 74 -13.58 1.89 7.78
C GLN A 74 -12.43 0.91 7.57
N CYS A 75 -11.95 0.82 6.33
CA CYS A 75 -10.76 0.04 6.00
C CYS A 75 -9.52 0.68 6.65
N THR A 76 -8.80 -0.09 7.45
CA THR A 76 -7.55 0.33 8.09
C THR A 76 -6.33 -0.41 7.57
N ARG A 77 -6.54 -1.52 6.85
CA ARG A 77 -5.49 -2.27 6.14
C ARG A 77 -6.06 -2.90 4.89
N LEU A 78 -5.35 -2.76 3.77
CA LEU A 78 -5.73 -3.34 2.49
C LEU A 78 -4.49 -3.90 1.79
N ALA A 79 -4.52 -5.18 1.44
CA ALA A 79 -3.49 -5.78 0.62
C ALA A 79 -3.74 -5.41 -0.85
N LEU A 80 -2.66 -5.00 -1.51
CA LEU A 80 -2.68 -4.56 -2.90
C LEU A 80 -1.48 -5.14 -3.63
N THR A 81 -1.68 -5.38 -4.93
CA THR A 81 -0.59 -5.60 -5.87
C THR A 81 -0.54 -4.44 -6.86
N TRP A 82 0.65 -3.86 -7.04
CA TRP A 82 0.90 -2.82 -8.03
C TRP A 82 1.54 -3.41 -9.28
N ALA A 83 0.90 -3.18 -10.43
CA ALA A 83 1.36 -3.50 -11.77
C ALA A 83 1.87 -4.95 -11.96
N ASP A 84 1.30 -5.91 -11.22
CA ASP A 84 1.75 -7.31 -11.14
C ASP A 84 3.23 -7.48 -10.75
N ARG A 85 3.83 -6.45 -10.13
CA ARG A 85 5.27 -6.37 -9.82
C ARG A 85 5.58 -6.37 -8.34
N VAL A 86 4.76 -5.69 -7.53
CA VAL A 86 5.02 -5.52 -6.09
C VAL A 86 3.73 -5.71 -5.32
N SER A 87 3.72 -6.67 -4.39
CA SER A 87 2.63 -6.82 -3.41
C SER A 87 2.99 -6.12 -2.10
N PHE A 88 2.00 -5.50 -1.45
CA PHE A 88 2.18 -4.82 -0.18
C PHE A 88 0.85 -4.69 0.58
N LEU A 89 0.94 -4.30 1.85
CA LEU A 89 -0.20 -3.98 2.70
C LEU A 89 -0.17 -2.49 3.02
N LEU A 90 -1.14 -1.74 2.49
CA LEU A 90 -1.36 -0.34 2.82
C LEU A 90 -2.08 -0.22 4.17
N THR A 91 -1.69 0.76 4.99
CA THR A 91 -2.39 1.11 6.23
C THR A 91 -3.07 2.47 6.14
N ASP A 92 -4.00 2.73 7.06
CA ASP A 92 -4.63 4.03 7.27
C ASP A 92 -3.63 5.16 7.62
N GLY A 93 -2.44 4.81 8.09
CA GLY A 93 -1.33 5.73 8.36
C GLY A 93 -0.40 5.99 7.17
N LEU A 94 -0.75 5.53 5.97
CA LEU A 94 0.09 5.58 4.77
C LEU A 94 1.40 4.78 4.88
N ASP A 95 1.44 3.76 5.75
CA ASP A 95 2.55 2.81 5.79
C ASP A 95 2.39 1.75 4.69
N LEU A 96 3.50 1.40 4.03
CA LEU A 96 3.59 0.23 3.16
C LEU A 96 4.28 -0.90 3.93
N LYS A 97 3.55 -1.97 4.22
CA LYS A 97 4.04 -3.14 4.98
C LYS A 97 4.12 -4.37 4.09
N ARG A 98 4.96 -5.33 4.47
CA ARG A 98 5.12 -6.61 3.75
C ARG A 98 5.38 -6.42 2.24
N VAL A 99 6.17 -5.41 1.90
CA VAL A 99 6.56 -5.13 0.51
C VAL A 99 7.34 -6.33 -0.03
N ALA A 100 6.83 -6.94 -1.09
CA ALA A 100 7.43 -8.11 -1.70
C ALA A 100 7.41 -7.99 -3.23
N PRO A 101 8.57 -8.15 -3.90
CA PRO A 101 8.60 -8.26 -5.36
C PRO A 101 7.93 -9.56 -5.80
N LEU A 102 7.19 -9.48 -6.90
CA LEU A 102 6.57 -10.63 -7.56
C LEU A 102 7.49 -11.19 -8.65
N ASP A 103 7.19 -12.40 -9.12
CA ASP A 103 8.04 -13.15 -10.05
C ASP A 103 8.33 -12.39 -11.36
N VAL A 104 7.35 -11.62 -11.86
CA VAL A 104 7.52 -10.77 -13.07
C VAL A 104 8.65 -9.76 -12.91
N LEU A 105 8.91 -9.28 -11.68
CA LEU A 105 10.01 -8.38 -11.43
C LEU A 105 11.36 -9.12 -11.40
N GLN A 106 11.38 -10.38 -10.94
CA GLN A 106 12.58 -11.20 -10.87
C GLN A 106 13.13 -11.55 -12.26
N GLU A 107 12.28 -11.58 -13.29
CA GLU A 107 12.71 -11.79 -14.69
C GLU A 107 13.57 -10.64 -15.23
N GLY A 108 13.48 -9.44 -14.67
CA GLY A 108 14.28 -8.27 -15.05
C GLY A 108 15.69 -8.26 -14.45
N ARG A 109 16.04 -9.26 -13.64
CA ARG A 109 17.31 -9.30 -12.91
C ARG A 109 18.47 -9.63 -13.86
N LEU A 110 19.49 -8.78 -13.84
CA LEU A 110 20.71 -9.02 -14.61
C LEU A 110 21.57 -10.09 -13.93
N PRO A 111 22.27 -10.94 -14.70
CA PRO A 111 23.26 -11.86 -14.14
C PRO A 111 24.36 -11.06 -13.44
N ALA A 112 24.72 -11.49 -12.24
CA ALA A 112 25.78 -10.87 -11.42
C ALA A 112 26.97 -11.82 -11.29
N ASN A 113 28.18 -11.27 -11.23
CA ASN A 113 29.41 -12.03 -11.10
C ASN A 113 29.76 -12.33 -9.63
N ASP A 114 29.29 -11.49 -8.70
CA ASP A 114 29.47 -11.65 -7.25
C ASP A 114 28.27 -11.11 -6.44
N GLU A 115 28.32 -11.31 -5.12
CA GLU A 115 27.25 -10.90 -4.20
C GLU A 115 27.07 -9.37 -4.14
N ALA A 116 28.13 -8.59 -4.36
CA ALA A 116 28.04 -7.13 -4.32
C ALA A 116 27.33 -6.60 -5.56
N GLU A 117 27.69 -7.12 -6.75
CA GLU A 117 27.00 -6.80 -8.00
C GLU A 117 25.54 -7.26 -7.99
N GLN A 118 25.26 -8.41 -7.36
CA GLN A 118 23.89 -8.88 -7.17
C GLN A 118 23.07 -7.93 -6.30
N PHE A 119 23.63 -7.45 -5.20
CA PHE A 119 22.99 -6.48 -4.33
C PHE A 119 22.71 -5.15 -5.04
N ASP A 120 23.70 -4.61 -5.76
CA ASP A 120 23.55 -3.35 -6.48
C ASP A 120 22.46 -3.44 -7.57
N SER A 121 22.41 -4.56 -8.28
CA SER A 121 21.39 -4.86 -9.29
C SER A 121 19.99 -4.91 -8.68
N ASP A 122 19.82 -5.65 -7.58
CA ASP A 122 18.54 -5.76 -6.88
C ASP A 122 18.07 -4.41 -6.32
N PHE A 123 19.00 -3.66 -5.73
CA PHE A 123 18.71 -2.36 -5.14
C PHE A 123 18.27 -1.34 -6.21
N ALA A 124 18.98 -1.28 -7.34
CA ALA A 124 18.63 -0.41 -8.45
C ALA A 124 17.24 -0.77 -9.02
N LEU A 125 16.95 -2.06 -9.18
CA LEU A 125 15.66 -2.53 -9.67
C LEU A 125 14.52 -2.18 -8.69
N MET A 126 14.65 -2.56 -7.41
CA MET A 126 13.60 -2.34 -6.41
C MET A 126 13.37 -0.86 -6.11
N SER A 127 14.42 -0.05 -6.01
CA SER A 127 14.26 1.40 -5.78
C SER A 127 13.56 2.09 -6.94
N GLY A 128 13.84 1.68 -8.18
CA GLY A 128 13.14 2.15 -9.38
C GLY A 128 11.64 1.82 -9.37
N GLU A 129 11.29 0.58 -9.05
CA GLU A 129 9.87 0.17 -8.95
C GLU A 129 9.15 0.86 -7.79
N LEU A 130 9.78 0.95 -6.61
CA LEU A 130 9.19 1.63 -5.45
C LEU A 130 8.95 3.11 -5.72
N SER A 131 9.85 3.79 -6.45
CA SER A 131 9.63 5.18 -6.84
C SER A 131 8.37 5.35 -7.69
N ARG A 132 8.10 4.42 -8.62
CA ARG A 132 6.90 4.46 -9.46
C ARG A 132 5.65 4.09 -8.67
N LEU A 133 5.71 3.03 -7.86
CA LEU A 133 4.63 2.61 -6.96
C LEU A 133 4.19 3.75 -6.05
N ILE A 134 5.13 4.44 -5.42
CA ILE A 134 4.82 5.56 -4.52
C ILE A 134 4.16 6.70 -5.30
N GLY A 135 4.64 7.02 -6.50
CA GLY A 135 4.01 8.01 -7.37
C GLY A 135 2.56 7.68 -7.69
N ASP A 136 2.31 6.49 -8.23
CA ASP A 136 0.97 6.00 -8.58
C ASP A 136 0.05 5.92 -7.35
N LEU A 137 0.58 5.51 -6.18
CA LEU A 137 -0.18 5.46 -4.93
C LEU A 137 -0.57 6.86 -4.45
N VAL A 138 0.34 7.84 -4.55
CA VAL A 138 0.04 9.23 -4.20
C VAL A 138 -1.04 9.79 -5.12
N GLU A 139 -0.96 9.54 -6.43
CA GLU A 139 -2.01 9.93 -7.38
C GLU A 139 -3.35 9.27 -7.06
N ALA A 140 -3.35 7.97 -6.76
CA ALA A 140 -4.54 7.21 -6.33
C ALA A 140 -5.18 7.78 -5.05
N LEU A 141 -4.38 8.40 -4.18
CA LEU A 141 -4.81 9.08 -2.96
C LEU A 141 -5.14 10.57 -3.18
N GLY A 142 -5.32 10.99 -4.44
CA GLY A 142 -5.72 12.36 -4.80
C GLY A 142 -4.57 13.36 -4.90
N GLY A 143 -3.32 12.89 -4.87
CA GLY A 143 -2.12 13.71 -4.92
C GLY A 143 -1.55 14.07 -3.54
N GLU A 144 -0.34 14.60 -3.54
CA GLU A 144 0.29 15.16 -2.34
C GLU A 144 -0.43 16.44 -1.91
N LYS A 145 -0.75 16.50 -0.62
CA LYS A 145 -1.39 17.67 -0.02
C LYS A 145 -0.39 18.82 0.03
N GLN A 146 -0.69 19.91 -0.66
CA GLN A 146 0.14 21.11 -0.58
C GLN A 146 -0.02 21.79 0.78
N ALA A 147 1.09 22.23 1.35
CA ALA A 147 1.16 22.91 2.64
C ALA A 147 0.58 24.33 2.59
#